data_AF-A0A519KPI8-F1
#
_entry.id   AF-A0A519KPI8-F1
#
_cell.length_a   1.000
_cell.length_b   1.000
_cell.length_c   1.000
_cell.angle_alpha   90.00
_cell.angle_beta   90.00
_cell.angle_gamma   90.00
#
_symmetry.space_group_name_H-M   'P 1'
#
loop_
_entity.id
_entity.type
_entity.pdbx_description
1 polymer ?
#
loop_
_entity_poly.entity_id
_entity_poly.type
_entity_poly.pdbx_seq_one_letter_code
_entity_poly.pdbx_strand_id
1 'polypeptide(L)'
;MLYNLPHTCFPCNAIATASSTFATEGWTILWVTRATLKGDIVKNQFDQVCNLEIRKKIRNEIIIPNDSRKRSHLLSKSWKIQPLSYRQFTNLIHNDNQYHDKLVNINGKEDPFKKTLLIIDEAHKLYGESDLTTNEKPDMHSFKESIQKSYDISGDESIKLLLMTGTPITKDPMELIKLINLLKPSNEQMPDTYDNFKSTYLDKSGLFTENKYLNDITGYISYLNREGDARQFAQPTLTFINCEMSRGISSFLLNSINDLYKKLDDINHHDNSNRKIISDIKSEIRNKKKQLKNDFSQEGVLMNKCT
;
A
#
# COMPACT_ATOMS: atom_id res chain seq x y z
N MET A 1 -13.75 2.04 -8.07
CA MET A 1 -12.89 1.75 -6.90
C MET A 1 -13.58 2.18 -5.62
N LEU A 2 -13.60 1.32 -4.62
CA LEU A 2 -14.03 1.64 -3.26
C LEU A 2 -12.80 2.03 -2.44
N TYR A 3 -12.74 3.29 -2.04
CA TYR A 3 -11.71 3.84 -1.16
C TYR A 3 -12.35 4.32 0.14
N ASN A 4 -12.43 3.43 1.13
CA ASN A 4 -13.03 3.75 2.42
C ASN A 4 -12.10 3.35 3.57
N LEU A 5 -12.56 3.52 4.81
CA LEU A 5 -11.84 2.99 5.96
C LEU A 5 -12.04 1.47 6.10
N PRO A 6 -11.01 0.72 6.56
CA PRO A 6 -11.08 -0.73 6.79
C PRO A 6 -12.32 -1.21 7.56
N HIS A 7 -12.85 -0.37 8.45
CA HIS A 7 -13.97 -0.68 9.34
C HIS A 7 -15.37 -0.48 8.72
N THR A 8 -15.49 -0.15 7.43
CA THR A 8 -16.77 0.17 6.78
C THR A 8 -17.47 -1.00 6.06
N CYS A 9 -17.12 -2.26 6.37
CA CYS A 9 -17.67 -3.49 5.76
C CYS A 9 -17.57 -3.51 4.23
N PHE A 10 -16.41 -3.13 3.66
CA PHE A 10 -16.19 -3.16 2.21
C PHE A 10 -16.58 -4.48 1.54
N PRO A 11 -16.19 -5.65 2.09
CA PRO A 11 -16.48 -6.90 1.41
C PRO A 11 -17.99 -7.16 1.34
N CYS A 12 -18.75 -6.68 2.32
CA CYS A 12 -20.19 -6.83 2.41
C CYS A 12 -20.90 -6.07 1.29
N ASN A 13 -20.48 -4.82 1.05
CA ASN A 13 -21.00 -3.99 -0.03
C ASN A 13 -20.65 -4.58 -1.40
N ALA A 14 -19.41 -5.07 -1.57
CA ALA A 14 -19.00 -5.71 -2.81
C ALA A 14 -19.78 -7.01 -3.08
N ILE A 15 -19.96 -7.87 -2.07
CA ILE A 15 -20.79 -9.08 -2.17
C ILE A 15 -22.25 -8.72 -2.47
N ALA A 16 -22.79 -7.69 -1.82
CA ALA A 16 -24.15 -7.23 -2.05
C ALA A 16 -24.33 -6.80 -3.51
N THR A 17 -23.49 -5.88 -4.01
CA THR A 17 -23.52 -5.43 -5.41
C THR A 17 -23.35 -6.58 -6.40
N ALA A 18 -22.42 -7.50 -6.13
CA ALA A 18 -22.21 -8.68 -6.98
C ALA A 18 -23.45 -9.57 -7.03
N SER A 19 -24.10 -9.81 -5.89
CA SER A 19 -25.28 -10.69 -5.80
C SER A 19 -26.59 -10.03 -6.23
N SER A 20 -26.72 -8.70 -6.14
CA SER A 20 -27.97 -7.98 -6.45
C SER A 20 -28.14 -7.64 -7.92
N THR A 21 -27.03 -7.46 -8.63
CA THR A 21 -27.01 -6.88 -9.98
C THR A 21 -26.28 -7.79 -10.95
N PHE A 22 -25.00 -8.05 -10.70
CA PHE A 22 -24.16 -8.81 -11.63
C PHE A 22 -24.57 -10.27 -11.74
N ALA A 23 -24.80 -10.95 -10.60
CA ALA A 23 -25.23 -12.33 -10.59
C ALA A 23 -26.61 -12.51 -11.25
N THR A 24 -27.53 -11.56 -11.03
CA THR A 24 -28.87 -11.59 -11.65
C THR A 24 -28.83 -11.36 -13.16
N GLU A 25 -27.85 -10.60 -13.65
CA GLU A 25 -27.60 -10.38 -15.08
C GLU A 25 -26.72 -11.48 -15.72
N GLY A 26 -26.39 -12.52 -14.97
CA GLY A 26 -25.63 -13.67 -15.48
C GLY A 26 -24.13 -13.44 -15.60
N TRP A 27 -23.58 -12.43 -14.92
CA TRP A 27 -22.13 -12.22 -14.88
C TRP A 27 -21.45 -13.28 -14.02
N THR A 28 -20.23 -13.65 -14.40
CA THR A 28 -19.32 -14.46 -13.57
C THR A 28 -18.69 -13.56 -12.51
N ILE A 29 -18.70 -13.98 -11.25
CA ILE A 29 -18.06 -13.25 -10.15
C ILE A 29 -16.72 -13.89 -9.84
N LEU A 30 -15.64 -13.13 -9.97
CA LEU A 30 -14.29 -13.55 -9.66
C LEU A 30 -13.74 -12.68 -8.54
N TRP A 31 -13.36 -13.29 -7.42
CA TRP A 31 -12.84 -12.58 -6.25
C TRP A 31 -11.37 -12.89 -6.04
N VAL A 32 -10.54 -11.86 -5.91
CA VAL A 32 -9.10 -11.97 -5.63
C VAL A 32 -8.80 -11.30 -4.29
N THR A 33 -8.13 -12.02 -3.41
CA THR A 33 -7.71 -11.54 -2.07
C THR A 33 -6.43 -12.27 -1.62
N ARG A 34 -5.93 -12.01 -0.41
CA ARG A 34 -4.83 -12.80 0.15
C ARG A 34 -5.27 -14.23 0.41
N ALA A 35 -4.32 -15.17 0.32
CA ALA A 35 -4.61 -16.58 0.56
C ALA A 35 -5.24 -16.83 1.95
N THR A 36 -4.81 -16.07 2.95
CA THR A 36 -5.28 -16.11 4.34
C THR A 36 -6.69 -15.55 4.54
N LEU A 37 -7.15 -14.63 3.68
CA LEU A 37 -8.44 -13.94 3.80
C LEU A 37 -9.56 -14.59 2.98
N LYS A 38 -9.27 -15.66 2.22
CA LYS A 38 -10.29 -16.37 1.43
C LYS A 38 -11.44 -16.92 2.28
N GLY A 39 -11.15 -17.37 3.50
CA GLY A 39 -12.17 -17.86 4.44
C GLY A 39 -13.13 -16.76 4.89
N ASP A 40 -12.65 -15.53 5.03
CA ASP A 40 -13.46 -14.39 5.46
C ASP A 40 -14.51 -14.02 4.42
N ILE A 41 -14.22 -14.22 3.12
CA ILE A 41 -15.20 -13.99 2.06
C ILE A 41 -16.39 -14.95 2.21
N VAL A 42 -16.12 -16.23 2.50
CA VAL A 42 -17.17 -17.22 2.74
C VAL A 42 -17.96 -16.88 4.00
N LYS A 43 -17.28 -16.47 5.08
CA LYS A 43 -17.93 -16.01 6.31
C LYS A 43 -18.86 -14.81 6.05
N ASN A 44 -18.42 -13.84 5.24
CA ASN A 44 -19.23 -12.67 4.90
C ASN A 44 -20.45 -13.05 4.05
N GLN A 45 -20.31 -13.99 3.12
CA GLN A 45 -21.42 -14.47 2.29
C GLN A 45 -22.52 -15.18 3.10
N PHE A 46 -22.13 -16.08 4.01
CA PHE A 46 -23.06 -17.00 4.68
C PHE A 46 -23.37 -16.66 6.13
N ASP A 47 -22.38 -16.24 6.91
CA ASP A 47 -22.54 -16.04 8.36
C ASP A 47 -22.95 -14.59 8.67
N GLN A 48 -22.37 -13.60 7.97
CA GLN A 48 -22.83 -12.20 8.02
C GLN A 48 -23.98 -11.91 7.04
N VAL A 49 -24.30 -12.86 6.16
CA VAL A 49 -25.42 -12.80 5.22
C VAL A 49 -25.38 -11.55 4.32
N CYS A 50 -24.20 -11.23 3.79
CA CYS A 50 -24.04 -10.10 2.86
C CYS A 50 -24.52 -10.43 1.44
N ASN A 51 -24.62 -11.72 1.09
CA ASN A 51 -25.14 -12.15 -0.21
C ASN A 51 -26.68 -12.08 -0.24
N LEU A 52 -27.24 -11.30 -1.16
CA LEU A 52 -28.69 -11.08 -1.22
C LEU A 52 -29.48 -12.32 -1.59
N GLU A 53 -28.93 -13.22 -2.41
CA GLU A 53 -29.59 -14.49 -2.73
C GLU A 53 -29.68 -15.39 -1.49
N ILE A 54 -28.59 -15.50 -0.73
CA ILE A 54 -28.57 -16.26 0.53
C ILE A 54 -29.53 -15.63 1.54
N ARG A 55 -29.57 -14.29 1.65
CA ARG A 55 -30.53 -13.58 2.49
C ARG A 55 -31.98 -13.91 2.13
N LYS A 56 -32.30 -13.98 0.83
CA LYS A 56 -33.64 -14.39 0.35
C LYS A 56 -33.93 -15.85 0.70
N LYS A 57 -32.96 -16.76 0.54
CA LYS A 57 -33.11 -18.18 0.90
C LYS A 57 -33.40 -18.38 2.38
N ILE A 58 -32.71 -17.64 3.26
CA ILE A 58 -32.94 -17.69 4.71
C ILE A 58 -34.35 -17.19 5.06
N ARG A 59 -34.82 -16.11 4.41
CA ARG A 59 -36.20 -15.62 4.59
C ARG A 59 -37.26 -16.64 4.15
N ASN A 60 -36.91 -17.52 3.21
CA ASN A 60 -37.73 -18.64 2.78
C ASN A 60 -37.46 -19.91 3.59
N GLU A 61 -36.95 -19.76 4.83
CA GLU A 61 -36.73 -20.83 5.82
C GLU A 61 -35.73 -21.92 5.39
N ILE A 62 -34.86 -21.64 4.42
CA ILE A 62 -33.78 -22.55 4.05
C ILE A 62 -32.68 -22.50 5.12
N ILE A 63 -32.36 -23.66 5.68
CA ILE A 63 -31.26 -23.83 6.65
C ILE A 63 -29.92 -23.82 5.92
N ILE A 64 -29.03 -22.92 6.31
CA ILE A 64 -27.66 -22.86 5.77
C ILE A 64 -26.81 -23.97 6.42
N PRO A 65 -26.26 -24.92 5.64
CA PRO A 65 -25.41 -25.97 6.16
C PRO A 65 -24.12 -25.41 6.77
N ASN A 66 -23.55 -26.09 7.76
CA ASN A 66 -22.21 -25.74 8.27
C ASN A 66 -21.07 -26.21 7.35
N ASP A 67 -21.34 -27.21 6.50
CA ASP A 67 -20.34 -27.75 5.57
C ASP A 67 -20.07 -26.78 4.41
N SER A 68 -18.79 -26.48 4.18
CA SER A 68 -18.35 -25.52 3.15
C SER A 68 -18.71 -25.93 1.72
N ARG A 69 -18.66 -27.23 1.39
CA ARG A 69 -19.04 -27.71 0.05
C ARG A 69 -20.54 -27.59 -0.15
N LYS A 70 -21.36 -27.92 0.85
CA LYS A 70 -22.81 -27.74 0.76
C LYS A 70 -23.18 -26.25 0.65
N ARG A 71 -22.47 -25.36 1.36
CA ARG A 71 -22.62 -23.90 1.23
C ARG A 71 -22.37 -23.45 -0.21
N SER A 72 -21.30 -23.90 -0.87
CA SER A 72 -21.01 -23.47 -2.25
C SER A 72 -22.11 -23.84 -3.25
N HIS A 73 -22.83 -24.95 -3.04
CA HIS A 73 -23.97 -25.34 -3.89
C HIS A 73 -25.19 -24.43 -3.72
N LEU A 74 -25.26 -23.64 -2.65
CA LEU A 74 -26.32 -22.66 -2.45
C LEU A 74 -26.10 -21.36 -3.23
N LEU A 75 -24.89 -21.10 -3.72
CA LEU A 75 -24.63 -19.90 -4.52
C LEU A 75 -25.11 -20.09 -5.96
N SER A 76 -25.45 -18.99 -6.63
CA SER A 76 -25.77 -19.01 -8.06
C SER A 76 -24.59 -19.46 -8.92
N LYS A 77 -24.90 -19.81 -10.18
CA LYS A 77 -23.91 -20.20 -11.19
C LYS A 77 -22.82 -19.13 -11.41
N SER A 78 -23.12 -17.87 -11.09
CA SER A 78 -22.20 -16.75 -11.13
C SER A 78 -21.01 -16.89 -10.17
N TRP A 79 -21.14 -17.65 -9.08
CA TRP A 79 -20.08 -17.88 -8.07
C TRP A 79 -19.42 -19.26 -8.19
N LYS A 80 -19.41 -19.85 -9.39
CA LYS A 80 -18.80 -21.17 -9.64
C LYS A 80 -17.31 -21.22 -9.34
N ILE A 81 -16.62 -20.09 -9.44
CA ILE A 81 -15.19 -19.98 -9.14
C ILE A 81 -15.05 -19.47 -7.70
N GLN A 82 -14.35 -20.25 -6.88
CA GLN A 82 -14.05 -19.86 -5.51
C GLN A 82 -13.08 -18.68 -5.47
N PRO A 83 -13.06 -17.89 -4.38
CA PRO A 83 -12.08 -16.82 -4.22
C PRO A 83 -10.65 -17.31 -4.47
N LEU A 84 -9.88 -16.54 -5.23
CA LEU A 84 -8.51 -16.83 -5.62
C LEU A 84 -7.53 -16.01 -4.78
N SER A 85 -6.35 -16.58 -4.52
CA SER A 85 -5.21 -15.76 -4.12
C SER A 85 -4.65 -14.99 -5.32
N TYR A 86 -3.90 -13.91 -5.08
CA TYR A 86 -3.19 -13.19 -6.14
C TYR A 86 -2.35 -14.13 -7.03
N ARG A 87 -1.58 -15.04 -6.43
CA ARG A 87 -0.82 -16.07 -7.19
C ARG A 87 -1.72 -16.94 -8.07
N GLN A 88 -2.85 -17.42 -7.53
CA GLN A 88 -3.79 -18.24 -8.31
C GLN A 88 -4.39 -17.45 -9.47
N PHE A 89 -4.62 -16.15 -9.25
CA PHE A 89 -5.10 -15.25 -10.29
C PHE A 89 -4.05 -14.96 -11.35
N THR A 90 -2.78 -14.75 -10.99
CA THR A 90 -1.67 -14.63 -11.94
C THR A 90 -1.54 -15.87 -12.81
N ASN A 91 -1.57 -17.07 -12.21
CA ASN A 91 -1.55 -18.31 -12.98
C ASN A 91 -2.78 -18.46 -13.89
N LEU A 92 -3.94 -17.91 -13.51
CA LEU A 92 -5.14 -17.93 -14.34
C LEU A 92 -4.95 -17.05 -15.59
N ILE A 93 -4.30 -15.91 -15.44
CA ILE A 93 -3.96 -15.00 -16.55
C ILE A 93 -2.95 -15.65 -17.51
N HIS A 94 -1.98 -16.40 -16.99
CA HIS A 94 -1.01 -17.13 -17.83
C HIS A 94 -1.55 -18.43 -18.45
N ASN A 95 -2.82 -18.75 -18.25
CA ASN A 95 -3.47 -19.99 -18.72
C ASN A 95 -2.90 -21.27 -18.09
N ASP A 96 -2.29 -21.15 -16.89
CA ASP A 96 -1.54 -22.21 -16.22
C ASP A 96 -2.35 -22.93 -15.13
N ASN A 97 -3.68 -22.83 -15.14
CA ASN A 97 -4.50 -23.51 -14.15
C ASN A 97 -5.92 -23.88 -14.60
N GLN A 98 -6.53 -24.78 -13.84
CA GLN A 98 -7.93 -25.20 -14.00
C GLN A 98 -8.97 -24.08 -13.90
N TYR A 99 -8.61 -22.90 -13.35
CA TYR A 99 -9.54 -21.77 -13.26
C TYR A 99 -9.63 -21.04 -14.60
N HIS A 100 -8.55 -20.97 -15.36
CA HIS A 100 -8.57 -20.51 -16.74
C HIS A 100 -9.52 -21.37 -17.58
N ASP A 101 -9.35 -22.70 -17.55
CA ASP A 101 -10.22 -23.62 -18.29
C ASP A 101 -11.69 -23.46 -17.91
N LYS A 102 -11.98 -23.24 -16.61
CA LYS A 102 -13.34 -22.96 -16.14
C LYS A 102 -13.89 -21.65 -16.71
N LEU A 103 -13.11 -20.58 -16.74
CA LEU A 103 -13.55 -19.31 -17.34
C LEU A 103 -13.79 -19.46 -18.84
N VAL A 104 -12.89 -20.12 -19.57
CA VAL A 104 -13.07 -20.41 -20.99
C VAL A 104 -14.34 -21.22 -21.25
N ASN A 105 -14.63 -22.21 -20.40
CA ASN A 105 -15.86 -23.01 -20.51
C ASN A 105 -17.14 -22.21 -20.21
N ILE A 106 -17.06 -21.13 -19.43
CA ILE A 106 -18.22 -20.30 -19.07
C ILE A 106 -18.42 -19.17 -20.09
N ASN A 107 -17.34 -18.48 -20.45
CA ASN A 107 -17.37 -17.20 -21.18
C ASN A 107 -16.89 -17.32 -22.64
N GLY A 108 -16.20 -18.41 -22.99
CA GLY A 108 -15.59 -18.63 -24.31
C GLY A 108 -14.08 -18.39 -24.33
N LYS A 109 -13.43 -18.86 -25.39
CA LYS A 109 -11.96 -18.79 -25.55
C LYS A 109 -11.46 -17.43 -26.05
N GLU A 110 -12.30 -16.70 -26.79
CA GLU A 110 -11.93 -15.43 -27.42
C GLU A 110 -11.63 -14.35 -26.37
N ASP A 111 -12.55 -14.18 -25.41
CA ASP A 111 -12.39 -13.39 -24.20
C ASP A 111 -12.87 -14.20 -22.97
N PRO A 112 -11.95 -14.87 -22.26
CA PRO A 112 -12.28 -15.62 -21.04
C PRO A 112 -12.85 -14.74 -19.91
N PHE A 113 -12.66 -13.41 -19.96
CA PHE A 113 -13.16 -12.46 -18.97
C PHE A 113 -14.46 -11.76 -19.39
N LYS A 114 -15.02 -12.10 -20.56
CA LYS A 114 -16.32 -11.61 -20.99
C LYS A 114 -17.37 -11.84 -19.89
N LYS A 115 -18.21 -10.84 -19.63
CA LYS A 115 -19.21 -10.81 -18.56
C LYS A 115 -18.68 -11.24 -17.20
N THR A 116 -17.46 -10.83 -16.85
CA THR A 116 -16.87 -11.12 -15.54
C THR A 116 -16.78 -9.85 -14.69
N LEU A 117 -17.33 -9.91 -13.48
CA LEU A 117 -17.04 -8.93 -12.43
C LEU A 117 -15.82 -9.44 -11.64
N LEU A 118 -14.69 -8.77 -11.81
CA LEU A 118 -13.46 -9.01 -11.07
C LEU A 118 -13.40 -8.07 -9.86
N ILE A 119 -13.45 -8.65 -8.66
CA ILE A 119 -13.35 -7.95 -7.39
C ILE A 119 -11.95 -8.17 -6.83
N ILE A 120 -11.20 -7.10 -6.61
CA ILE A 120 -9.85 -7.15 -6.03
C ILE A 120 -9.87 -6.48 -4.68
N ASP A 121 -9.75 -7.30 -3.65
CA ASP A 121 -9.52 -6.85 -2.28
C ASP A 121 -8.07 -6.37 -2.10
N GLU A 122 -7.82 -5.44 -1.19
CA GLU A 122 -6.49 -4.83 -0.96
C GLU A 122 -5.76 -4.40 -2.25
N ALA A 123 -6.46 -3.74 -3.17
CA ALA A 123 -5.96 -3.41 -4.51
C ALA A 123 -4.65 -2.61 -4.55
N HIS A 124 -4.25 -1.95 -3.45
CA HIS A 124 -2.94 -1.31 -3.33
C HIS A 124 -1.76 -2.29 -3.51
N LYS A 125 -1.96 -3.59 -3.30
CA LYS A 125 -0.95 -4.62 -3.52
C LYS A 125 -0.62 -4.88 -4.99
N LEU A 126 -1.41 -4.35 -5.93
CA LEU A 126 -1.17 -4.49 -7.36
C LEU A 126 0.04 -3.66 -7.82
N TYR A 127 0.13 -2.40 -7.39
CA TYR A 127 1.17 -1.46 -7.84
C TYR A 127 2.04 -0.89 -6.72
N GLY A 128 1.59 -0.93 -5.46
CA GLY A 128 2.34 -0.43 -4.31
C GLY A 128 3.33 -1.43 -3.74
N GLU A 129 4.00 -1.02 -2.65
CA GLU A 129 4.79 -1.98 -1.88
C GLU A 129 3.88 -3.05 -1.30
N SER A 130 4.22 -4.30 -1.61
CA SER A 130 3.47 -5.45 -1.13
C SER A 130 4.35 -6.32 -0.25
N ASP A 131 3.84 -6.64 0.93
CA ASP A 131 4.33 -7.75 1.78
C ASP A 131 4.03 -9.12 1.15
N LEU A 132 3.60 -9.15 -0.11
CA LEU A 132 3.44 -10.36 -0.87
C LEU A 132 4.83 -10.92 -1.15
N THR A 133 4.99 -12.22 -0.93
CA THR A 133 6.23 -12.89 -1.31
C THR A 133 6.48 -12.71 -2.82
N THR A 134 7.72 -12.82 -3.28
CA THR A 134 8.05 -12.70 -4.71
C THR A 134 7.18 -13.62 -5.59
N ASN A 135 6.78 -14.77 -5.05
CA ASN A 135 5.92 -15.76 -5.72
C ASN A 135 4.42 -15.43 -5.68
N GLU A 136 4.00 -14.41 -4.92
CA GLU A 136 2.62 -13.95 -4.82
C GLU A 136 2.39 -12.60 -5.51
N LYS A 137 3.46 -11.92 -5.93
CA LYS A 137 3.35 -10.66 -6.66
C LYS A 137 2.68 -10.90 -8.03
N PRO A 138 1.64 -10.12 -8.36
CA PRO A 138 0.96 -10.27 -9.64
C PRO A 138 1.83 -9.76 -10.79
N ASP A 139 1.77 -10.46 -11.93
CA ASP A 139 2.28 -9.93 -13.20
C ASP A 139 1.31 -8.85 -13.70
N MET A 140 1.68 -7.59 -13.43
CA MET A 140 0.86 -6.45 -13.80
C MET A 140 0.85 -6.15 -15.31
N HIS A 141 1.87 -6.59 -16.04
CA HIS A 141 1.89 -6.42 -17.49
C HIS A 141 0.81 -7.30 -18.13
N SER A 142 0.88 -8.62 -17.89
CA SER A 142 -0.10 -9.56 -18.43
C SER A 142 -1.51 -9.30 -17.89
N PHE A 143 -1.63 -8.83 -16.65
CA PHE A 143 -2.93 -8.48 -16.08
C PHE A 143 -3.55 -7.26 -16.78
N LYS A 144 -2.79 -6.17 -16.95
CA LYS A 144 -3.28 -4.97 -17.67
C LYS A 144 -3.66 -5.33 -19.10
N GLU A 145 -2.82 -6.09 -19.80
CA GLU A 145 -3.06 -6.54 -21.18
C GLU A 145 -4.37 -7.36 -21.28
N SER A 146 -4.60 -8.29 -20.34
CA SER A 146 -5.82 -9.11 -20.32
C SER A 146 -7.09 -8.28 -20.12
N ILE A 147 -7.04 -7.25 -19.26
CA ILE A 147 -8.17 -6.34 -19.05
C ILE A 147 -8.44 -5.53 -20.32
N GLN A 148 -7.39 -4.92 -20.89
CA GLN A 148 -7.54 -4.07 -22.08
C GLN A 148 -8.05 -4.87 -23.27
N LYS A 149 -7.55 -6.09 -23.47
CA LYS A 149 -8.09 -7.01 -24.49
C LYS A 149 -9.58 -7.26 -24.30
N SER A 150 -10.06 -7.42 -23.06
CA SER A 150 -11.49 -7.58 -22.80
C SER A 150 -12.27 -6.31 -23.16
N TYR A 151 -11.76 -5.11 -22.82
CA TYR A 151 -12.36 -3.84 -23.24
C TYR A 151 -12.48 -3.70 -24.76
N ASP A 152 -11.43 -4.07 -25.49
CA ASP A 152 -11.37 -3.93 -26.94
C ASP A 152 -12.33 -4.92 -27.66
N ILE A 153 -12.48 -6.13 -27.13
CA ILE A 153 -13.25 -7.21 -27.79
C ILE A 153 -14.72 -7.21 -27.37
N SER A 154 -15.00 -7.06 -26.07
CA SER A 154 -16.33 -7.36 -25.49
C SER A 154 -17.21 -6.14 -25.24
N GLY A 155 -16.72 -4.90 -25.42
CA GLY A 155 -17.48 -3.66 -25.22
C GLY A 155 -18.26 -3.58 -23.90
N ASP A 156 -19.59 -3.51 -23.97
CA ASP A 156 -20.46 -3.45 -22.77
C ASP A 156 -20.41 -4.72 -21.92
N GLU A 157 -20.02 -5.84 -22.54
CA GLU A 157 -19.85 -7.14 -21.91
C GLU A 157 -18.40 -7.39 -21.46
N SER A 158 -17.51 -6.40 -21.56
CA SER A 158 -16.15 -6.52 -21.08
C SER A 158 -16.08 -6.74 -19.57
N ILE A 159 -14.91 -7.20 -19.12
CA ILE A 159 -14.60 -7.32 -17.71
C ILE A 159 -14.91 -6.02 -16.96
N LYS A 160 -15.57 -6.13 -15.82
CA LYS A 160 -15.81 -5.00 -14.92
C LYS A 160 -15.00 -5.20 -13.65
N LEU A 161 -14.36 -4.14 -13.20
CA LEU A 161 -13.47 -4.18 -12.04
C LEU A 161 -14.07 -3.45 -10.84
N LEU A 162 -14.05 -4.12 -9.69
CA LEU A 162 -14.33 -3.53 -8.40
C LEU A 162 -13.07 -3.64 -7.53
N LEU A 163 -12.26 -2.59 -7.58
CA LEU A 163 -11.06 -2.45 -6.75
C LEU A 163 -11.47 -1.95 -5.36
N MET A 164 -11.02 -2.62 -4.30
CA MET A 164 -11.24 -2.22 -2.91
C MET A 164 -9.90 -1.97 -2.23
N THR A 165 -9.75 -0.84 -1.56
CA THR A 165 -8.53 -0.54 -0.81
C THR A 165 -8.79 0.50 0.26
N GLY A 166 -8.10 0.37 1.40
CA GLY A 166 -8.06 1.41 2.43
C GLY A 166 -6.94 2.42 2.24
N THR A 167 -5.98 2.13 1.35
CA THR A 167 -4.75 2.92 1.17
C THR A 167 -4.29 2.82 -0.29
N PRO A 168 -4.96 3.53 -1.23
CA PRO A 168 -4.65 3.39 -2.67
C PRO A 168 -3.26 3.92 -3.05
N ILE A 169 -2.62 4.69 -2.16
CA ILE A 169 -1.27 5.23 -2.31
C ILE A 169 -0.44 4.68 -1.14
N THR A 170 0.68 4.04 -1.45
CA THR A 170 1.62 3.52 -0.43
C THR A 170 2.92 4.35 -0.40
N LYS A 171 3.65 4.41 -1.53
CA LYS A 171 4.87 5.20 -1.65
C LYS A 171 4.80 6.23 -2.77
N ASP A 172 4.30 5.82 -3.93
CA ASP A 172 4.26 6.66 -5.12
C ASP A 172 2.82 7.10 -5.44
N PRO A 173 2.53 8.41 -5.53
CA PRO A 173 1.22 8.90 -5.95
C PRO A 173 0.74 8.33 -7.30
N MET A 174 1.66 7.92 -8.19
CA MET A 174 1.31 7.32 -9.47
C MET A 174 0.67 5.93 -9.33
N GLU A 175 0.77 5.27 -8.17
CA GLU A 175 0.07 4.01 -7.88
C GLU A 175 -1.44 4.16 -8.05
N LEU A 176 -2.01 5.26 -7.53
CA LEU A 176 -3.44 5.56 -7.67
C LEU A 176 -3.82 5.72 -9.14
N ILE A 177 -3.00 6.43 -9.92
CA ILE A 177 -3.28 6.67 -11.34
C ILE A 177 -3.24 5.35 -12.12
N LYS A 178 -2.26 4.48 -11.83
CA LYS A 178 -2.18 3.14 -12.42
C LYS A 178 -3.40 2.28 -12.06
N LEU A 179 -3.89 2.35 -10.82
CA LEU A 179 -5.12 1.65 -10.41
C LEU A 179 -6.36 2.19 -11.15
N ILE A 180 -6.50 3.50 -11.31
CA ILE A 180 -7.62 4.11 -12.04
C ILE A 180 -7.57 3.73 -13.52
N ASN A 181 -6.38 3.69 -14.13
CA ASN A 181 -6.21 3.30 -15.52
C ASN A 181 -6.66 1.85 -15.81
N LEU A 182 -6.63 0.96 -14.82
CA LEU A 182 -7.21 -0.38 -14.98
C LEU A 182 -8.72 -0.35 -15.20
N LEU A 183 -9.42 0.68 -14.73
CA LEU A 183 -10.87 0.85 -14.88
C LEU A 183 -11.26 1.54 -16.20
N LYS A 184 -10.28 1.93 -17.01
CA LYS A 184 -10.45 2.75 -18.20
C LYS A 184 -10.03 1.99 -19.46
N PRO A 185 -10.78 2.13 -20.56
CA PRO A 185 -10.31 1.75 -21.88
C PRO A 185 -9.04 2.51 -22.26
N SER A 186 -8.21 1.93 -23.13
CA SER A 186 -6.89 2.46 -23.47
C SER A 186 -6.88 3.92 -23.96
N ASN A 187 -7.92 4.35 -24.68
CA ASN A 187 -8.06 5.72 -25.20
C ASN A 187 -8.45 6.77 -24.13
N GLU A 188 -8.88 6.35 -22.94
CA GLU A 188 -9.29 7.23 -21.83
C GLU A 188 -8.29 7.21 -20.67
N GLN A 189 -7.22 6.43 -20.78
CA GLN A 189 -6.21 6.32 -19.73
C GLN A 189 -5.46 7.63 -19.52
N MET A 190 -5.17 7.89 -18.24
CA MET A 190 -4.35 9.00 -17.81
C MET A 190 -2.87 8.66 -17.96
N PRO A 191 -1.97 9.65 -18.10
CA PRO A 191 -0.54 9.42 -18.04
C PRO A 191 -0.10 8.66 -16.78
N ASP A 192 0.60 7.53 -16.94
CA ASP A 192 1.06 6.67 -15.84
C ASP A 192 2.53 6.87 -15.45
N THR A 193 3.22 7.82 -16.10
CA THR A 193 4.53 8.32 -15.72
C THR A 193 4.43 9.73 -15.14
N TYR A 194 5.27 10.03 -14.14
CA TYR A 194 5.22 11.32 -13.44
C TYR A 194 5.47 12.52 -14.37
N ASP A 195 6.43 12.42 -15.30
CA ASP A 195 6.77 13.52 -16.19
C ASP A 195 5.61 13.89 -17.13
N ASN A 196 4.91 12.89 -17.67
CA ASN A 196 3.73 13.10 -18.51
C ASN A 196 2.52 13.55 -17.69
N PHE A 197 2.37 13.02 -16.48
CA PHE A 197 1.31 13.44 -15.57
C PHE A 197 1.49 14.92 -15.20
N LYS A 198 2.70 15.32 -14.83
CA LYS A 198 3.06 16.69 -14.47
C LYS A 198 2.78 17.65 -15.64
N SER A 199 3.22 17.33 -16.84
CA SER A 199 3.00 18.20 -18.01
C SER A 199 1.52 18.32 -18.40
N THR A 200 0.70 17.31 -18.07
CA THR A 200 -0.73 17.27 -18.41
C THR A 200 -1.60 17.98 -17.37
N TYR A 201 -1.29 17.84 -16.08
CA TYR A 201 -2.19 18.24 -15.00
C TYR A 201 -1.63 19.28 -14.03
N LEU A 202 -0.32 19.55 -14.04
CA LEU A 202 0.32 20.46 -13.10
C LEU A 202 0.89 21.69 -13.80
N ASP A 203 0.90 22.81 -13.09
CA ASP A 203 1.48 24.06 -13.56
C ASP A 203 2.97 24.12 -13.22
N LYS A 204 3.62 25.24 -13.55
CA LYS A 204 5.04 25.46 -13.26
C LYS A 204 5.35 25.48 -11.76
N SER A 205 4.36 25.76 -10.91
CA SER A 205 4.48 25.74 -9.44
C SER A 205 4.20 24.36 -8.82
N GLY A 206 3.76 23.38 -9.63
CA GLY A 206 3.39 22.04 -9.17
C GLY A 206 1.96 21.96 -8.63
N LEU A 207 1.14 22.99 -8.87
CA LEU A 207 -0.27 22.99 -8.51
C LEU A 207 -1.10 22.46 -9.68
N PHE A 208 -2.28 21.89 -9.39
CA PHE A 208 -3.18 21.43 -10.43
C PHE A 208 -3.69 22.60 -11.27
N THR A 209 -3.53 22.52 -12.60
CA THR A 209 -3.80 23.63 -13.51
C THR A 209 -5.28 23.96 -13.63
N GLU A 210 -6.19 22.97 -13.61
CA GLU A 210 -7.64 23.13 -13.82
C GLU A 210 -8.44 21.91 -13.31
N ASN A 211 -9.77 21.92 -13.53
CA ASN A 211 -10.69 20.79 -13.28
C ASN A 211 -10.43 19.55 -14.16
N LYS A 212 -9.48 19.57 -15.10
CA LYS A 212 -9.23 18.45 -16.02
C LYS A 212 -8.92 17.15 -15.27
N TYR A 213 -8.01 17.21 -14.30
CA TYR A 213 -7.71 16.05 -13.45
C TYR A 213 -8.97 15.54 -12.73
N LEU A 214 -9.76 16.44 -12.16
CA LEU A 214 -11.00 16.10 -11.46
C LEU A 214 -12.01 15.44 -12.40
N ASN A 215 -12.19 15.97 -13.62
CA ASN A 215 -13.08 15.41 -14.62
C ASN A 215 -12.63 13.99 -15.02
N ASP A 216 -11.33 13.78 -15.23
CA ASP A 216 -10.79 12.49 -15.66
C ASP A 216 -10.93 11.39 -14.58
N ILE A 217 -10.95 11.76 -13.29
CA ILE A 217 -11.13 10.81 -12.17
C ILE A 217 -12.58 10.69 -11.68
N THR A 218 -13.47 11.60 -12.08
CA THR A 218 -14.85 11.64 -11.58
C THR A 218 -15.60 10.35 -11.93
N GLY A 219 -16.34 9.80 -10.97
CA GLY A 219 -17.14 8.58 -11.14
C GLY A 219 -16.36 7.27 -10.96
N TYR A 220 -15.02 7.30 -10.92
CA TYR A 220 -14.22 6.08 -10.74
C TYR A 220 -13.96 5.74 -9.27
N ILE A 221 -14.08 6.70 -8.36
CA ILE A 221 -13.79 6.51 -6.93
C ILE A 221 -15.04 6.79 -6.11
N SER A 222 -15.42 5.82 -5.28
CA SER A 222 -16.33 6.02 -4.16
C SER A 222 -15.47 6.18 -2.91
N TYR A 223 -15.52 7.36 -2.29
CA TYR A 223 -14.70 7.71 -1.13
C TYR A 223 -15.55 7.85 0.13
N LEU A 224 -15.17 7.16 1.20
CA LEU A 224 -15.77 7.31 2.53
C LEU A 224 -14.71 7.30 3.62
N ASN A 225 -14.42 8.48 4.17
CA ASN A 225 -13.56 8.64 5.33
C ASN A 225 -14.36 9.13 6.54
N ARG A 226 -14.18 8.45 7.67
CA ARG A 226 -14.80 8.74 8.96
C ARG A 226 -13.78 8.93 10.10
N GLU A 227 -12.48 8.97 9.83
CA GLU A 227 -11.43 9.08 10.86
C GLU A 227 -11.57 10.36 11.69
N GLY A 228 -12.05 11.44 11.07
CA GLY A 228 -12.35 12.71 11.75
C GLY A 228 -13.62 12.69 12.61
N ASP A 229 -14.39 11.60 12.65
CA ASP A 229 -15.59 11.51 13.49
C ASP A 229 -15.21 11.24 14.95
N ALA A 230 -15.11 12.31 15.74
CA ALA A 230 -14.77 12.27 17.17
C ALA A 230 -15.75 11.44 18.03
N ARG A 231 -16.95 11.11 17.52
CA ARG A 231 -17.91 10.23 18.22
C ARG A 231 -17.55 8.76 18.08
N GLN A 232 -16.75 8.41 17.08
CA GLN A 232 -16.36 7.04 16.76
C GLN A 232 -14.89 6.77 17.06
N PHE A 233 -14.04 7.78 16.93
CA PHE A 233 -12.59 7.64 17.08
C PHE A 233 -12.01 8.68 18.03
N ALA A 234 -11.07 8.24 18.88
CA ALA A 234 -10.26 9.13 19.69
C ALA A 234 -9.37 10.00 18.80
N GLN A 235 -9.25 11.29 19.12
CA GLN A 235 -8.47 12.23 18.33
C GLN A 235 -7.04 12.34 18.89
N PRO A 236 -6.01 12.15 18.06
CA PRO A 236 -4.62 12.16 18.52
C PRO A 236 -4.20 13.56 18.96
N THR A 237 -3.49 13.65 20.08
CA THR A 237 -2.78 14.89 20.47
C THR A 237 -1.32 14.73 20.07
N LEU A 238 -0.86 15.54 19.11
CA LEU A 238 0.54 15.53 18.68
C LEU A 238 1.35 16.42 19.60
N THR A 239 2.33 15.84 20.30
CA THR A 239 3.27 16.58 21.16
C THR A 239 4.67 16.46 20.59
N PHE A 240 5.23 17.58 20.13
CA PHE A 240 6.61 17.66 19.72
C PHE A 240 7.48 17.90 20.95
N ILE A 241 8.30 16.93 21.31
CA ILE A 241 9.24 17.04 22.42
C ILE A 241 10.56 17.52 21.84
N ASN A 242 10.80 18.82 21.94
CA ASN A 242 12.08 19.41 21.57
C ASN A 242 13.06 19.19 22.73
N CYS A 243 14.11 18.41 22.49
CA CYS A 243 15.17 18.18 23.47
C CYS A 243 16.38 19.04 23.11
N GLU A 244 16.95 19.71 24.11
CA GLU A 244 18.25 20.34 23.95
C GLU A 244 19.31 19.24 23.77
N MET A 245 20.11 19.35 22.72
CA MET A 245 21.30 18.51 22.60
C MET A 245 22.21 18.81 23.79
N SER A 246 22.69 17.77 24.48
CA SER A 246 23.68 17.96 25.54
C SER A 246 24.87 18.73 24.96
N ARG A 247 25.31 19.81 25.64
CA ARG A 247 26.59 20.45 25.33
C ARG A 247 27.66 19.38 25.47
N GLY A 248 28.14 18.85 24.35
CA GLY A 248 29.08 17.73 24.36
C GLY A 248 30.26 18.05 25.27
N ILE A 249 30.66 17.07 26.08
CA ILE A 249 31.90 17.07 26.89
C ILE A 249 33.09 17.55 26.02
N SER A 250 33.02 17.26 24.72
CA SER A 250 33.89 17.74 23.65
C SER A 250 34.16 19.25 23.67
N SER A 251 33.15 20.09 23.93
CA SER A 251 33.31 21.55 23.98
C SER A 251 34.15 22.02 25.17
N PHE A 252 33.94 21.41 26.35
CA PHE A 252 34.73 21.70 27.55
C PHE A 252 36.17 21.18 27.43
N LEU A 253 36.34 19.98 26.86
CA LEU A 253 37.65 19.41 26.58
C LEU A 253 38.44 20.25 25.55
N LEU A 254 37.78 20.74 24.49
CA LEU A 254 38.40 21.62 23.49
C LEU A 254 38.87 22.94 24.09
N ASN A 255 38.04 23.59 24.91
CA ASN A 255 38.41 24.82 25.61
C ASN A 255 39.59 24.58 26.57
N SER A 256 39.56 23.48 27.33
CA SER A 256 40.66 23.09 28.23
C SER A 256 41.98 22.83 27.49
N ILE A 257 41.93 22.20 26.31
CA ILE A 257 43.11 21.96 25.47
C ILE A 257 43.67 23.29 24.95
N ASN A 258 42.80 24.22 24.52
CA ASN A 258 43.22 25.54 24.04
C ASN A 258 43.89 26.38 25.14
N ASP A 259 43.40 26.31 26.37
CA ASP A 259 44.03 27.00 27.51
C ASP A 259 45.41 26.43 27.85
N LEU A 260 45.61 25.11 27.72
CA LEU A 260 46.92 24.48 27.90
C LEU A 260 47.90 24.87 26.78
N TYR A 261 47.43 25.04 25.54
CA TYR A 261 48.26 25.55 24.45
C TYR A 261 48.70 26.99 24.68
N LYS A 262 47.80 27.87 25.14
CA LYS A 262 48.16 29.26 25.51
C LYS A 262 49.24 29.30 26.61
N LYS A 263 49.07 28.51 27.67
CA LYS A 263 50.10 28.39 28.72
C LYS A 263 51.45 27.92 28.20
N LEU A 264 51.46 27.03 27.21
CA LEU A 264 52.68 26.56 26.54
C LEU A 264 53.38 27.69 25.78
N ASP A 265 52.62 28.51 25.06
CA ASP A 265 53.14 29.64 24.28
C ASP A 265 53.69 30.74 25.19
N ASP A 266 52.98 31.06 26.29
CA ASP A 266 53.43 32.03 27.30
C ASP A 266 54.76 31.62 27.96
N ILE A 267 54.93 30.32 28.27
CA ILE A 267 56.15 29.77 28.87
C ILE A 267 57.31 29.78 27.87
N ASN A 268 57.07 29.51 26.59
CA ASN A 268 58.11 29.53 25.56
C ASN A 268 58.67 30.94 25.30
N HIS A 269 57.90 31.99 25.62
CA HIS A 269 58.36 33.38 25.54
C HIS A 269 59.25 33.83 26.71
N HIS A 270 59.31 33.09 27.83
CA HIS A 270 59.96 33.50 29.09
C HIS A 270 61.06 32.53 29.59
N ASP A 271 62.01 32.18 28.72
CA ASP A 271 63.29 31.50 29.05
C ASP A 271 63.31 29.95 29.11
N ASN A 272 64.39 29.37 28.56
CA ASN A 272 64.56 27.93 28.23
C ASN A 272 64.78 26.98 29.44
N SER A 273 64.52 27.42 30.67
CA SER A 273 64.88 26.69 31.89
C SER A 273 63.83 25.64 32.34
N ASN A 274 62.63 25.64 31.76
CA ASN A 274 61.49 24.84 32.23
C ASN A 274 61.14 23.61 31.36
N ARG A 275 62.14 22.83 30.93
CA ARG A 275 61.93 21.64 30.08
C ARG A 275 60.98 20.59 30.68
N LYS A 276 60.98 20.43 32.01
CA LYS A 276 60.12 19.46 32.70
C LYS A 276 58.65 19.87 32.66
N ILE A 277 58.35 21.15 32.95
CA ILE A 277 56.98 21.71 32.90
C ILE A 277 56.41 21.64 31.48
N ILE A 278 57.22 21.96 30.47
CA ILE A 278 56.82 21.84 29.05
C ILE A 278 56.48 20.38 28.69
N SER A 279 57.26 19.40 29.18
CA SER A 279 56.98 17.98 28.97
C SER A 279 55.67 17.56 29.62
N ASP A 280 55.41 18.01 30.85
CA ASP A 280 54.21 17.66 31.61
C ASP A 280 52.95 18.21 30.94
N ILE A 281 52.94 19.49 30.53
CA ILE A 281 51.81 20.10 29.79
C ILE A 281 51.58 19.38 28.45
N LYS A 282 52.65 19.05 27.70
CA LYS A 282 52.53 18.28 26.45
C LYS A 282 51.95 16.89 26.68
N SER A 283 52.26 16.25 27.81
CA SER A 283 51.69 14.95 28.19
C SER A 283 50.19 15.06 28.50
N GLU A 284 49.79 16.13 29.18
CA GLU A 284 48.40 16.38 29.54
C GLU A 284 47.53 16.67 28.32
N ILE A 285 48.04 17.46 27.37
CA ILE A 285 47.40 17.69 26.07
C ILE A 285 47.19 16.38 25.32
N ARG A 286 48.18 15.48 25.30
CA ARG A 286 48.03 14.16 24.64
C ARG A 286 46.95 13.31 25.29
N ASN A 287 46.87 13.30 26.62
CA ASN A 287 45.86 12.54 27.34
C ASN A 287 44.45 13.08 27.09
N LYS A 288 44.26 14.41 27.15
CA LYS A 288 42.96 15.04 26.83
C LYS A 288 42.56 14.86 25.36
N LYS A 289 43.50 14.86 24.42
CA LYS A 289 43.22 14.53 23.00
C LYS A 289 42.80 13.07 22.81
N LYS A 290 43.37 12.12 23.57
CA LYS A 290 42.93 10.72 23.56
C LYS A 290 41.51 10.56 24.11
N GLN A 291 41.18 11.25 25.21
CA GLN A 291 39.82 11.29 25.74
C GLN A 291 38.82 11.83 24.70
N LEU A 292 39.15 12.97 24.09
CA LEU A 292 38.32 13.57 23.04
C LEU A 292 38.06 12.60 21.86
N LYS A 293 39.09 11.86 21.42
CA LYS A 293 38.95 10.86 20.34
C LYS A 293 38.07 9.68 20.74
N ASN A 294 38.15 9.23 22.00
CA ASN A 294 37.31 8.16 22.51
C ASN A 294 35.84 8.60 22.63
N ASP A 295 35.58 9.81 23.08
CA ASP A 295 34.22 10.36 23.21
C ASP A 295 33.54 10.47 21.83
N PHE A 296 34.22 11.01 20.82
CA PHE A 296 33.71 11.05 19.45
C PHE A 296 33.44 9.65 18.86
N SER A 297 34.23 8.64 19.25
CA SER A 297 34.00 7.26 18.82
C SER A 297 32.75 6.63 19.46
N GLN A 298 32.43 7.00 20.71
CA GLN A 298 31.23 6.53 21.39
C GLN A 298 29.96 7.23 20.89
N GLU A 299 30.03 8.54 20.58
CA GLU A 299 28.93 9.27 19.95
C GLU A 299 28.55 8.68 18.58
N GLY A 300 29.55 8.31 17.76
CA GLY A 300 29.30 7.63 16.48
C GLY A 300 28.62 6.26 16.63
N VAL A 301 28.92 5.53 17.70
CA VAL A 301 28.28 4.24 18.01
C VAL A 301 26.84 4.42 18.51
N LEU A 302 26.57 5.47 19.29
CA LEU A 302 25.22 5.81 19.75
C LEU A 302 24.32 6.26 18.60
N MET A 303 24.84 7.07 17.67
CA MET A 303 24.09 7.51 16.49
C MET A 303 23.70 6.34 15.57
N ASN A 304 24.60 5.36 15.38
CA ASN A 304 24.30 4.15 14.59
C ASN A 304 23.31 3.18 15.28
N LYS A 305 23.04 3.34 16.57
CA LYS A 305 22.02 2.55 17.29
C LYS A 305 20.64 3.24 17.32
N CYS A 306 20.59 4.52 16.95
CA CYS A 306 19.37 5.33 16.93
C CYS A 306 18.79 5.52 15.51
N THR A 307 19.37 4.87 14.50
CA THR A 307 18.85 4.72 13.14
C THR A 307 18.38 3.29 12.90
#